data_AF-A0A354ZIZ0-F1
#
_entry.id   AF-A0A354ZIZ0-F1
#
_cell.length_a   1.000
_cell.length_b   1.000
_cell.length_c   1.000
_cell.angle_alpha   90.00
_cell.angle_beta   90.00
_cell.angle_gamma   90.00
#
_symmetry.space_group_name_H-M   'P 1'
#
loop_
_entity.id
_entity.type
_entity.pdbx_description
1 polymer ?
#
loop_
_entity_poly.entity_id
_entity_poly.type
_entity_poly.pdbx_seq_one_letter_code
_entity_poly.pdbx_strand_id
1 'polypeptide(L)'
;NRTTEDCETLRQSVANMNSNLGNLDPFTALDLEFHIAVSRAGHNSVLGYLINTLRGLLQMWIERAFSSPSIDMEGISVEHEAVCDAIIAGDPEKASSLMSVHLAKASERLLRVIGNDQLLEPEHVV
;
A
#
# COMPACT_ATOMS: atom_id res chain seq x y z
N ASN A 1 -7.35 -4.55 20.27
CA ASN A 1 -6.29 -3.95 21.09
C ASN A 1 -4.95 -4.43 20.58
N ARG A 2 -4.18 -3.56 19.92
CA ARG A 2 -2.81 -3.87 19.48
C ARG A 2 -1.91 -4.19 20.68
N THR A 3 -0.98 -5.12 20.51
CA THR A 3 0.07 -5.46 21.47
C THR A 3 1.33 -4.62 21.23
N THR A 4 2.30 -4.70 22.14
CA THR A 4 3.63 -4.09 21.94
C THR A 4 4.35 -4.70 20.72
N GLU A 5 4.21 -6.01 20.51
CA GLU A 5 4.77 -6.73 19.36
C GLU A 5 4.14 -6.28 18.04
N ASP A 6 2.83 -6.02 18.02
CA ASP A 6 2.16 -5.43 16.85
C ASP A 6 2.71 -4.03 16.53
N CYS A 7 2.96 -3.21 17.56
CA CYS A 7 3.50 -1.88 17.38
C CYS A 7 4.95 -1.91 16.85
N GLU A 8 5.77 -2.84 17.33
CA GLU A 8 7.14 -3.03 16.85
C GLU A 8 7.16 -3.53 15.40
N THR A 9 6.31 -4.49 15.07
CA THR A 9 6.14 -5.00 13.70
C THR A 9 5.73 -3.90 12.73
N LEU A 10 4.77 -3.04 13.12
CA LEU A 10 4.34 -1.90 12.31
C LEU A 10 5.44 -0.84 12.11
N ARG A 11 6.26 -0.57 13.13
CA ARG A 11 7.40 0.35 12.96
C ARG A 11 8.45 -0.24 12.03
N GLN A 12 8.74 -1.53 12.18
CA GLN A 12 9.75 -2.20 11.37
C GLN A 12 9.35 -2.25 9.89
N SER A 13 8.07 -2.48 9.57
CA SER A 13 7.61 -2.48 8.17
C SER A 13 7.81 -1.12 7.51
N VAL A 14 7.46 -0.01 8.17
CA VAL A 14 7.71 1.35 7.66
C VAL A 14 9.20 1.64 7.55
N ALA A 15 10.01 1.25 8.54
CA ALA A 15 11.47 1.43 8.51
C ALA A 15 12.12 0.68 7.33
N ASN A 16 11.63 -0.52 7.02
CA ASN A 16 12.08 -1.29 5.88
C ASN A 16 11.72 -0.59 4.55
N MET A 17 10.51 -0.03 4.42
CA MET A 17 10.11 0.75 3.25
C MET A 17 11.04 1.96 3.04
N ASN A 18 11.29 2.73 4.10
CA ASN A 18 12.21 3.87 4.10
C ASN A 18 13.63 3.48 3.69
N SER A 19 14.11 2.30 4.11
CA SER A 19 15.44 1.81 3.77
C SER A 19 15.56 1.31 2.32
N ASN A 20 14.44 1.13 1.62
CA ASN A 20 14.36 0.63 0.25
C ASN A 20 13.83 1.67 -0.74
N LEU A 21 13.80 2.95 -0.36
CA LEU A 21 13.48 4.05 -1.28
C LEU A 21 14.38 3.99 -2.52
N GLY A 22 13.77 4.11 -3.70
CA GLY A 22 14.45 4.00 -4.99
C GLY A 22 14.62 2.58 -5.52
N ASN A 23 14.29 1.55 -4.74
CA ASN A 23 14.30 0.16 -5.18
C ASN A 23 12.87 -0.36 -5.32
N LEU A 24 12.37 -0.37 -6.57
CA LEU A 24 10.96 -0.62 -6.85
C LEU A 24 10.45 -2.00 -6.37
N ASP A 25 11.17 -3.06 -6.73
CA ASP A 25 10.77 -4.43 -6.43
C ASP A 25 10.65 -4.69 -4.92
N PRO A 26 11.67 -4.40 -4.08
CA PRO A 26 11.51 -4.58 -2.64
C PRO A 26 10.48 -3.62 -2.04
N PHE A 27 10.37 -2.38 -2.52
CA PHE A 27 9.40 -1.41 -2.00
C PHE A 27 7.96 -1.91 -2.19
N THR A 28 7.65 -2.52 -3.34
CA THR A 28 6.34 -3.13 -3.63
C THR A 28 6.00 -4.27 -2.66
N ALA A 29 6.97 -5.13 -2.36
CA ALA A 29 6.76 -6.21 -1.40
C ALA A 29 6.52 -5.68 0.02
N LEU A 30 7.29 -4.65 0.41
CA LEU A 30 7.22 -4.04 1.74
C LEU A 30 5.92 -3.26 1.99
N ASP A 31 5.38 -2.61 0.95
CA ASP A 31 4.05 -1.98 0.98
C ASP A 31 2.95 -2.99 1.37
N LEU A 32 2.96 -4.16 0.74
CA LEU A 32 2.03 -5.24 1.09
C LEU A 32 2.25 -5.78 2.50
N GLU A 33 3.50 -5.96 2.93
CA GLU A 33 3.84 -6.41 4.28
C GLU A 33 3.31 -5.46 5.34
N PHE A 34 3.36 -4.15 5.10
CA PHE A 34 2.75 -3.16 5.98
C PHE A 34 1.25 -3.38 6.14
N HIS A 35 0.51 -3.55 5.03
CA HIS A 35 -0.95 -3.76 5.10
C HIS A 35 -1.33 -5.04 5.86
N ILE A 36 -0.52 -6.09 5.75
CA ILE A 36 -0.69 -7.33 6.53
C ILE A 36 -0.45 -7.06 8.02
N ALA A 37 0.58 -6.29 8.37
CA ALA A 37 0.86 -5.90 9.76
C ALA A 37 -0.30 -5.07 10.37
N VAL A 38 -0.86 -4.13 9.62
CA VAL A 38 -2.04 -3.35 10.04
C VAL A 38 -3.24 -4.24 10.32
N SER A 39 -3.52 -5.19 9.43
CA SER A 39 -4.63 -6.13 9.63
C SER A 39 -4.46 -6.98 10.89
N ARG A 40 -3.24 -7.45 11.16
CA ARG A 40 -2.92 -8.22 12.36
C ARG A 40 -3.11 -7.38 13.62
N ALA A 41 -2.57 -6.16 13.65
CA ALA A 41 -2.69 -5.23 14.77
C ALA A 41 -4.14 -4.82 15.06
N GLY A 42 -4.98 -4.75 14.01
CA GLY A 42 -6.42 -4.49 14.14
C GLY A 42 -7.23 -5.70 14.62
N HIS A 43 -6.62 -6.89 14.72
CA HIS A 43 -7.30 -8.18 14.93
C HIS A 43 -8.49 -8.42 13.98
N ASN A 44 -8.44 -7.82 12.78
CA ASN A 44 -9.48 -7.96 11.78
C ASN A 44 -9.07 -9.08 10.81
N SER A 45 -9.37 -10.31 11.21
CA SER A 45 -9.04 -11.53 10.45
C SER A 45 -9.71 -11.57 9.08
N VAL A 46 -10.88 -10.95 8.92
CA VAL A 46 -11.58 -10.82 7.63
C VAL A 46 -10.80 -9.91 6.69
N LEU A 47 -10.38 -8.73 7.15
CA LEU A 47 -9.55 -7.81 6.36
C LEU A 47 -8.21 -8.47 5.98
N GLY A 48 -7.60 -9.21 6.91
CA GLY A 48 -6.36 -9.94 6.64
C GLY A 48 -6.52 -11.03 5.59
N TYR A 49 -7.62 -11.77 5.65
CA TYR A 49 -7.95 -12.77 4.65
C TYR A 49 -8.19 -12.13 3.28
N LEU A 50 -8.92 -11.02 3.21
CA LEU A 50 -9.15 -10.28 1.97
C LEU A 50 -7.85 -9.76 1.35
N ILE A 51 -6.97 -9.11 2.13
CA ILE A 51 -5.66 -8.65 1.64
C ILE A 51 -4.83 -9.84 1.15
N ASN A 52 -4.84 -10.95 1.90
CA ASN A 52 -4.10 -12.15 1.55
C ASN A 52 -4.61 -12.83 0.26
N THR A 53 -5.92 -12.88 0.07
CA THR A 53 -6.57 -13.41 -1.15
C THR A 53 -6.31 -12.49 -2.35
N LEU A 54 -6.34 -11.18 -2.13
CA LEU A 54 -6.11 -10.19 -3.19
C LEU A 54 -4.63 -9.94 -3.46
N ARG A 55 -3.71 -10.54 -2.67
CA ARG A 55 -2.25 -10.34 -2.80
C ARG A 55 -1.73 -10.39 -4.23
N GLY A 56 -2.07 -11.42 -4.99
CA GLY A 56 -1.57 -11.57 -6.36
C GLY A 56 -2.07 -10.46 -7.28
N LEU A 57 -3.32 -10.02 -7.08
CA LEU A 57 -3.89 -8.88 -7.79
C LEU A 57 -3.24 -7.57 -7.34
N LEU A 58 -3.13 -7.35 -6.03
CA LEU A 58 -2.48 -6.17 -5.45
C LEU A 58 -1.03 -6.06 -5.89
N GLN A 59 -0.27 -7.15 -5.91
CA GLN A 59 1.12 -7.16 -6.35
C GLN A 59 1.24 -6.75 -7.82
N MET A 60 0.46 -7.37 -8.71
CA MET A 60 0.40 -6.98 -10.13
C MET A 60 0.00 -5.50 -10.29
N TRP A 61 -0.93 -5.02 -9.45
CA TRP A 61 -1.43 -3.65 -9.50
C TRP A 61 -0.39 -2.66 -8.99
N ILE A 62 0.32 -2.98 -7.91
CA ILE A 62 1.37 -2.14 -7.33
C ILE A 62 2.56 -2.06 -8.29
N GLU A 63 3.03 -3.20 -8.82
CA GLU A 63 4.08 -3.24 -9.86
C GLU A 63 3.71 -2.34 -11.03
N ARG A 64 2.46 -2.42 -11.48
CA ARG A 64 1.96 -1.61 -12.59
C ARG A 64 1.83 -0.13 -12.21
N ALA A 65 1.23 0.19 -11.07
CA ALA A 65 1.11 1.57 -10.57
C ALA A 65 2.48 2.24 -10.37
N PHE A 66 3.48 1.46 -9.97
CA PHE A 66 4.82 1.94 -9.66
C PHE A 66 5.80 1.85 -10.85
N SER A 67 5.40 1.24 -11.97
CA SER A 67 6.19 1.21 -13.22
C SER A 67 6.37 2.59 -13.88
N SER A 68 5.67 3.62 -13.39
CA SER A 68 5.91 5.00 -13.81
C SER A 68 7.26 5.51 -13.28
N PRO A 69 8.13 6.08 -14.13
CA PRO A 69 9.42 6.66 -13.72
C PRO A 69 9.33 7.78 -12.67
N SER A 70 8.11 8.25 -12.37
CA SER A 70 7.80 9.35 -11.46
C SER A 70 7.09 8.92 -10.17
N ILE A 71 7.12 7.63 -9.82
CA ILE A 71 6.47 7.16 -8.59
C ILE A 71 7.10 7.80 -7.35
N ASP A 72 6.27 8.47 -6.55
CA ASP A 72 6.69 9.16 -5.33
C ASP A 72 6.76 8.17 -4.15
N MET A 73 7.83 7.36 -4.12
CA MET A 73 8.04 6.37 -3.05
C MET A 73 8.19 7.02 -1.67
N GLU A 74 8.80 8.21 -1.62
CA GLU A 74 8.98 8.96 -0.38
C GLU A 74 7.63 9.41 0.18
N GLY A 75 6.79 10.03 -0.66
CA GLY A 75 5.43 10.42 -0.29
C GLY A 75 4.57 9.23 0.14
N ILE A 76 4.68 8.08 -0.54
CA ILE A 76 4.00 6.85 -0.14
C ILE A 76 4.50 6.38 1.23
N SER A 77 5.81 6.38 1.48
CA SER A 77 6.34 5.96 2.79
C SER A 77 5.89 6.88 3.93
N VAL A 78 5.82 8.20 3.69
CA VAL A 78 5.28 9.18 4.65
C VAL A 78 3.80 8.92 4.96
N GLU A 79 3.00 8.53 3.97
CA GLU A 79 1.60 8.12 4.21
C GLU A 79 1.51 6.91 5.14
N HIS A 80 2.38 5.91 4.96
CA HIS A 80 2.46 4.72 5.81
C HIS A 80 2.89 5.04 7.24
N GLU A 81 3.89 5.92 7.41
CA GLU A 81 4.34 6.39 8.71
C GLU A 81 3.20 7.09 9.48
N ALA A 82 2.45 7.98 8.81
CA ALA A 82 1.33 8.67 9.43
C ALA A 82 0.22 7.71 9.91
N VAL A 83 -0.08 6.68 9.12
CA VAL A 83 -1.02 5.62 9.53
C VAL A 83 -0.48 4.84 10.72
N CYS A 84 0.80 4.42 10.66
CA CYS A 84 1.48 3.69 11.72
C CYS A 84 1.41 4.45 13.05
N ASP A 85 1.73 5.74 13.03
CA ASP A 85 1.68 6.61 14.20
C ASP A 85 0.27 6.73 14.77
N ALA A 86 -0.76 6.88 13.94
CA ALA A 86 -2.15 6.92 14.39
C ALA A 86 -2.57 5.60 15.05
N ILE A 87 -2.18 4.47 14.45
CA ILE A 87 -2.42 3.14 15.04
C ILE A 87 -1.73 3.03 16.38
N ILE A 88 -0.43 3.38 16.49
CA ILE A 88 0.38 3.28 17.70
C ILE A 88 -0.11 4.23 18.81
N ALA A 89 -0.61 5.41 18.45
CA ALA A 89 -1.23 6.35 19.37
C ALA A 89 -2.60 5.86 19.86
N GLY A 90 -3.26 4.98 19.11
CA GLY A 90 -4.58 4.43 19.45
C GLY A 90 -5.72 5.34 19.09
N ASP A 91 -5.57 5.99 17.95
CA ASP A 91 -6.57 6.84 17.33
C ASP A 91 -7.13 6.11 16.08
N PRO A 92 -8.11 5.21 16.26
CA PRO A 92 -8.65 4.40 15.17
C PRO A 92 -9.37 5.24 14.11
N GLU A 93 -10.01 6.35 14.51
CA GLU A 93 -10.65 7.28 13.58
C GLU A 93 -9.62 7.94 12.66
N LYS A 94 -8.52 8.46 13.23
CA LYS A 94 -7.44 9.06 12.45
C LYS A 94 -6.75 8.03 11.56
N ALA A 95 -6.47 6.83 12.08
CA ALA A 95 -5.86 5.75 11.29
C ALA A 95 -6.75 5.38 10.08
N SER A 96 -8.07 5.26 10.29
CA SER A 96 -9.03 4.98 9.23
C SER A 96 -9.11 6.10 8.19
N SER A 97 -9.10 7.36 8.64
CA SER A 97 -9.12 8.52 7.75
C SER A 97 -7.87 8.58 6.87
N LEU A 98 -6.69 8.41 7.46
CA LEU A 98 -5.41 8.39 6.75
C LEU A 98 -5.32 7.24 5.74
N MET A 99 -5.75 6.02 6.14
CA MET A 99 -5.78 4.87 5.24
C MET A 99 -6.74 5.09 4.06
N SER A 100 -7.87 5.76 4.28
CA SER A 100 -8.81 6.09 3.19
C SER A 100 -8.21 7.07 2.19
N VAL A 101 -7.48 8.08 2.66
CA VAL A 101 -6.73 9.01 1.79
C VAL A 101 -5.64 8.28 1.01
N HIS A 102 -4.88 7.40 1.67
CA HIS A 102 -3.84 6.58 1.04
C HIS A 102 -4.41 5.72 -0.10
N LEU A 103 -5.50 4.98 0.15
CA LEU A 103 -6.15 4.12 -0.84
C LEU A 103 -6.74 4.93 -2.02
N ALA A 104 -7.26 6.13 -1.77
CA ALA A 104 -7.74 7.01 -2.84
C ALA A 104 -6.60 7.42 -3.79
N LYS A 105 -5.45 7.82 -3.24
CA LYS A 105 -4.27 8.15 -4.04
C LYS A 105 -3.69 6.94 -4.77
N ALA A 106 -3.70 5.76 -4.12
CA ALA A 106 -3.28 4.51 -4.74
C ALA A 106 -4.17 4.16 -5.95
N SER A 107 -5.48 4.35 -5.81
CA SER A 107 -6.45 4.16 -6.89
C SER A 107 -6.19 5.13 -8.05
N GLU A 108 -5.89 6.40 -7.77
CA GLU A 108 -5.54 7.38 -8.81
C GLU A 108 -4.28 6.98 -9.58
N ARG A 109 -3.23 6.55 -8.87
CA ARG A 109 -1.99 6.04 -9.49
C ARG A 109 -2.27 4.86 -10.42
N LEU A 110 -3.06 3.91 -9.96
CA LEU A 110 -3.45 2.75 -10.76
C LEU A 110 -4.25 3.17 -12.00
N LEU A 111 -5.26 4.02 -11.85
CA LEU A 111 -6.09 4.48 -12.96
C LEU A 111 -5.29 5.25 -14.02
N ARG A 112 -4.23 5.98 -13.64
CA ARG A 112 -3.32 6.61 -14.59
C ARG A 112 -2.59 5.58 -15.46
N VAL A 113 -2.24 4.43 -14.91
CA VAL A 113 -1.56 3.37 -15.66
C VAL A 113 -2.53 2.54 -16.50
N ILE A 114 -3.73 2.22 -15.97
CA ILE A 114 -4.77 1.51 -16.73
C ILE A 114 -5.36 2.39 -17.84
N GLY A 115 -5.60 3.67 -17.56
CA GLY A 115 -6.11 4.63 -18.54
C GLY A 115 -5.13 4.90 -19.69
N ASN A 116 -3.82 4.70 -19.47
CA ASN A 116 -2.81 4.72 -20.53
C ASN A 116 -2.83 3.46 -21.42
N ASP A 117 -3.39 2.35 -20.94
CA ASP A 117 -3.48 1.07 -21.67
C ASP A 117 -4.68 1.03 -22.64
N GLN A 118 -5.71 1.86 -22.43
CA GLN A 118 -6.92 1.92 -23.26
C GLN A 118 -6.79 2.75 -24.55
N LEU A 119 -5.60 3.25 -24.90
CA LEU A 119 -5.35 3.99 -26.14
C LEU A 119 -4.49 3.22 -27.17
N LEU A 120 -4.21 1.93 -26.94
CA LEU A 120 -3.66 1.08 -27.99
C LEU A 120 -4.80 0.57 -28.89
N GLU A 121 -5.13 1.43 -29.86
CA GLU A 121 -5.71 1.22 -31.21
C GLU A 121 -6.84 0.19 -31.41
N PRO A 122 -7.92 0.55 -32.13
CA PRO A 122 -8.89 -0.41 -32.64
C PRO A 122 -8.18 -1.36 -33.61
N GLU A 123 -8.28 -2.67 -33.38
CA GLU A 123 -7.83 -3.67 -34.36
C GLU A 123 -8.49 -3.36 -35.71
N HIS A 124 -7.65 -3.12 -36.71
CA HIS A 124 -8.04 -3.03 -38.11
C HIS A 124 -8.78 -4.31 -38.52
N VAL A 125 -10.11 -4.21 -38.60
CA VAL A 125 -10.92 -5.20 -39.33
C VAL A 125 -10.69 -4.94 -40.82
N VAL A 126 -9.90 -5.83 -41.44
CA VAL A 126 -9.80 -5.97 -42.90
C VAL A 126 -11.00 -6.78 -43.40
#